data_AF-A0A0F9DH20-F1
#
_entry.id   AF-A0A0F9DH20-F1
#
_cell.length_a   1.000
_cell.length_b   1.000
_cell.length_c   1.000
_cell.angle_alpha   90.00
_cell.angle_beta   90.00
_cell.angle_gamma   90.00
#
_symmetry.space_group_name_H-M   'P 1'
#
loop_
_entity.id
_entity.type
_entity.pdbx_description
1 polymer ?
#
loop_
_entity_poly.entity_id
_entity_poly.type
_entity_poly.pdbx_seq_one_letter_code
_entity_poly.pdbx_strand_id
1 'polypeptide(L)'
;MHSMKYGEKEIKEAAQKALEIWDNPTPDRDYTIDLSFPEFTCLCPRSGYPDFAVIKVVYVPDKKIVELKAVKLWLNSFRDQHISHEAATNLIYDKLNVALKPRKLKVVGDFNPRGNLKTVITVGDRAIGPS
;
A
#
# COMPACT_ATOMS: atom_id res chain seq x y z
N MET A 1 32.98 -0.48 -6.61
CA MET A 1 31.68 0.06 -6.14
C MET A 1 30.69 -0.04 -7.29
N HIS A 2 29.61 -0.80 -7.14
CA HIS A 2 28.54 -0.81 -8.14
C HIS A 2 27.68 0.43 -7.96
N SER A 3 27.50 1.22 -9.03
CA SER A 3 26.58 2.36 -9.02
C SER A 3 25.14 1.85 -8.94
N MET A 4 24.34 2.48 -8.08
CA MET A 4 22.92 2.15 -7.87
C MET A 4 22.13 2.32 -9.18
N LYS A 5 21.29 1.33 -9.51
CA LYS A 5 20.44 1.34 -10.71
C LYS A 5 19.33 2.39 -10.56
N TYR A 6 18.74 2.83 -11.68
CA TYR A 6 17.74 3.91 -11.65
C TYR A 6 16.52 3.57 -10.75
N GLY A 7 16.00 2.34 -10.83
CA GLY A 7 14.85 1.92 -10.03
C GLY A 7 15.14 1.87 -8.53
N GLU A 8 16.35 1.43 -8.15
CA GLU A 8 16.79 1.43 -6.74
C GLU A 8 16.84 2.86 -6.17
N LYS A 9 17.27 3.84 -6.99
CA LYS A 9 17.24 5.26 -6.62
C LYS A 9 15.82 5.77 -6.43
N GLU A 10 14.93 5.52 -7.39
CA GLU A 10 13.53 5.96 -7.34
C GLU A 10 12.78 5.40 -6.12
N ILE A 11 12.98 4.10 -5.81
CA ILE A 11 12.38 3.46 -4.63
C ILE A 11 12.90 4.09 -3.34
N LYS A 12 14.22 4.30 -3.24
CA LYS A 12 14.84 4.90 -2.06
C LYS A 12 14.35 6.34 -1.83
N GLU A 13 14.16 7.11 -2.89
CA GLU A 13 13.59 8.45 -2.81
C GLU A 13 12.11 8.43 -2.41
N ALA A 14 11.31 7.53 -2.98
CA ALA A 14 9.90 7.40 -2.66
C ALA A 14 9.64 7.05 -1.19
N ALA A 15 10.56 6.30 -0.54
CA ALA A 15 10.50 5.99 0.88
C ALA A 15 10.51 7.23 1.80
N GLN A 16 11.12 8.33 1.34
CA GLN A 16 11.38 9.53 2.14
C GLN A 16 10.46 10.71 1.78
N LYS A 17 9.81 10.65 0.61
CA LYS A 17 8.93 11.72 0.11
C LYS A 17 7.49 11.53 0.58
N ALA A 18 6.72 12.61 0.54
CA ALA A 18 5.27 12.52 0.61
C ALA A 18 4.73 11.81 -0.66
N LEU A 19 3.57 11.16 -0.55
CA LEU A 19 2.91 10.58 -1.72
C LEU A 19 2.50 11.72 -2.66
N GLU A 20 2.79 11.55 -3.94
CA GLU A 20 2.24 12.42 -4.97
C GLU A 20 0.74 12.13 -5.13
N ILE A 21 -0.04 13.21 -5.18
CA ILE A 21 -1.51 13.17 -5.24
C ILE A 21 -2.00 14.19 -6.27
N TRP A 22 -3.11 13.88 -6.93
CA TRP A 22 -3.75 14.75 -7.93
C TRP A 22 -5.14 15.17 -7.46
N ASP A 23 -5.68 16.20 -8.09
CA ASP A 23 -7.08 16.60 -7.87
C ASP A 23 -8.04 15.54 -8.40
N ASN A 24 -9.10 15.26 -7.63
CA ASN A 24 -10.21 14.45 -8.10
C ASN A 24 -10.93 15.21 -9.24
N PRO A 25 -11.00 14.65 -10.46
CA PRO A 25 -11.64 15.33 -11.60
C PRO A 25 -13.17 15.39 -11.49
N THR A 26 -13.80 14.56 -10.65
CA THR A 26 -15.25 14.49 -10.48
C THR A 26 -15.62 14.42 -8.98
N PRO A 27 -15.36 15.49 -8.19
CA PRO A 27 -15.54 15.47 -6.73
C PRO A 27 -17.01 15.46 -6.27
N ASP A 28 -17.93 15.82 -7.17
CA ASP A 28 -19.37 15.90 -6.90
C ASP A 28 -20.09 14.55 -6.97
N ARG A 29 -19.39 13.47 -7.37
CA ARG A 29 -19.94 12.13 -7.49
C ARG A 29 -19.05 11.13 -6.76
N ASP A 30 -19.67 10.27 -5.96
CA ASP A 30 -18.97 9.13 -5.38
C ASP A 30 -18.66 8.10 -6.47
N TYR A 31 -17.39 7.69 -6.54
CA TYR A 31 -16.93 6.56 -7.33
C TYR A 31 -15.87 5.79 -6.56
N THR A 32 -15.70 4.51 -6.87
CA THR A 32 -14.72 3.65 -6.19
C THR A 32 -13.49 3.46 -7.07
N ILE A 33 -12.32 3.63 -6.47
CA ILE A 33 -11.04 3.23 -7.04
C ILE A 33 -10.60 1.97 -6.32
N ASP A 34 -10.38 0.89 -7.08
CA ASP A 34 -9.86 -0.40 -6.60
C ASP A 34 -8.47 -0.63 -7.21
N LEU A 35 -7.45 -0.60 -6.35
CA LEU A 35 -6.06 -0.82 -6.72
C LEU A 35 -5.60 -2.16 -6.15
N SER A 36 -4.95 -2.96 -6.99
CA SER A 36 -4.27 -4.19 -6.59
C SER A 36 -2.78 -4.10 -6.89
N PHE A 37 -1.97 -4.38 -5.87
CA PHE A 37 -0.52 -4.45 -5.98
C PHE A 37 -0.07 -5.87 -5.57
N PRO A 38 0.13 -6.78 -6.55
CA PRO A 38 0.38 -8.19 -6.27
C PRO A 38 1.84 -8.52 -5.89
N GLU A 39 2.75 -7.55 -5.98
CA GLU A 39 4.20 -7.74 -5.82
C GLU A 39 4.72 -7.14 -4.49
N PHE A 40 3.87 -7.04 -3.47
CA PHE A 40 4.31 -6.55 -2.17
C PHE A 40 5.21 -7.55 -1.48
N THR A 41 6.30 -7.06 -0.89
CA THR A 41 7.21 -7.87 -0.09
C THR A 41 7.86 -7.02 1.01
N CYS A 42 8.13 -7.65 2.14
CA CYS A 42 8.84 -7.09 3.28
C CYS A 42 9.61 -8.18 4.02
N LEU A 43 10.42 -7.80 5.01
CA LEU A 43 11.17 -8.74 5.83
C LEU A 43 10.49 -8.97 7.17
N CYS A 44 10.42 -10.23 7.60
CA CYS A 44 9.92 -10.58 8.91
C CYS A 44 10.82 -9.99 10.01
N PRO A 45 10.28 -9.25 11.01
CA PRO A 45 11.08 -8.63 12.06
C PRO A 45 11.91 -9.61 12.90
N ARG A 46 11.46 -10.86 13.02
CA ARG A 46 12.13 -11.87 13.85
C ARG A 46 13.15 -12.71 13.09
N SER A 47 12.79 -13.19 11.90
CA SER A 47 13.61 -14.14 11.17
C SER A 47 14.38 -13.54 9.99
N GLY A 48 14.02 -12.34 9.55
CA GLY A 48 14.57 -11.74 8.33
C GLY A 48 14.16 -12.44 7.03
N TYR A 49 13.25 -13.42 7.08
CA TYR A 49 12.74 -14.05 5.87
C TYR A 49 11.82 -13.11 5.11
N PRO A 50 11.85 -13.15 3.76
CA PRO A 50 10.92 -12.37 2.96
C PRO A 50 9.50 -12.92 3.13
N ASP A 51 8.57 -12.02 3.39
CA ASP A 51 7.14 -12.26 3.29
C ASP A 51 6.63 -11.59 1.99
N PHE A 52 5.58 -12.15 1.40
CA PHE A 52 4.97 -11.67 0.15
C PHE A 52 3.48 -11.51 0.33
N ALA A 53 2.86 -10.53 -0.33
CA ALA A 53 1.43 -10.29 -0.26
C ALA A 53 0.88 -9.64 -1.53
N VAL A 54 -0.44 -9.75 -1.67
CA VAL A 54 -1.21 -8.82 -2.51
C VAL A 54 -1.75 -7.73 -1.60
N ILE A 55 -1.39 -6.46 -1.87
CA ILE A 55 -2.00 -5.31 -1.21
C ILE A 55 -3.16 -4.83 -2.08
N LYS A 56 -4.37 -4.78 -1.51
CA LYS A 56 -5.55 -4.18 -2.15
C LYS A 56 -5.91 -2.89 -1.44
N VAL A 57 -6.09 -1.82 -2.20
CA VAL A 57 -6.52 -0.51 -1.69
C VAL A 57 -7.81 -0.15 -2.41
N VAL A 58 -8.91 -0.07 -1.66
CA VAL A 58 -10.21 0.32 -2.19
C VAL A 58 -10.65 1.60 -1.50
N TYR A 59 -10.93 2.65 -2.25
CA TYR A 59 -11.31 3.94 -1.66
C TYR A 59 -12.30 4.72 -2.53
N VAL A 60 -13.08 5.58 -1.86
CA VAL A 60 -13.91 6.60 -2.49
C VAL A 60 -13.22 7.95 -2.25
N PRO A 61 -12.68 8.61 -3.28
CA PRO A 61 -11.96 9.87 -3.09
C PRO A 61 -12.91 11.00 -2.66
N ASP A 62 -12.37 11.94 -1.88
CA ASP A 62 -12.96 13.26 -1.71
C ASP A 62 -12.35 14.20 -2.76
N LYS A 63 -11.43 15.09 -2.38
CA LYS A 63 -10.81 16.06 -3.28
C LYS A 63 -9.55 15.57 -3.99
N LYS A 64 -8.96 14.47 -3.53
CA LYS A 64 -7.64 14.00 -3.98
C LYS A 64 -7.67 12.52 -4.37
N ILE A 65 -6.84 12.18 -5.35
CA ILE A 65 -6.54 10.81 -5.78
C ILE A 65 -5.04 10.57 -5.72
N VAL A 66 -4.62 9.31 -5.55
CA VAL A 66 -3.20 8.96 -5.49
C VAL A 66 -2.59 8.85 -6.89
N GLU A 67 -1.34 9.30 -7.06
CA GLU A 67 -0.57 9.03 -8.28
C GLU A 67 0.00 7.60 -8.26
N LEU A 68 -0.21 6.85 -9.34
CA LEU A 68 0.03 5.41 -9.38
C LEU A 68 1.52 5.04 -9.32
N LYS A 69 2.41 5.81 -9.94
CA LYS A 69 3.85 5.56 -9.88
C LYS A 69 4.38 5.80 -8.45
N ALA A 70 3.93 6.85 -7.78
CA ALA A 70 4.35 7.24 -6.44
C ALA A 70 3.96 6.18 -5.42
N VAL A 71 2.69 5.72 -5.41
CA VAL A 71 2.26 4.64 -4.51
C VAL A 71 2.99 3.33 -4.81
N LYS A 72 3.21 2.99 -6.08
CA LYS A 72 3.98 1.79 -6.47
C LYS A 72 5.41 1.84 -5.94
N LEU A 73 6.13 2.93 -6.17
CA LEU A 73 7.52 3.09 -5.73
C LEU A 73 7.62 3.10 -4.20
N TRP A 74 6.65 3.71 -3.52
CA TRP A 74 6.57 3.69 -2.07
C TRP A 74 6.33 2.28 -1.52
N LEU A 75 5.38 1.51 -2.09
CA LEU A 75 5.15 0.12 -1.69
C LEU A 75 6.38 -0.77 -1.96
N ASN A 76 7.09 -0.55 -3.06
CA ASN A 76 8.36 -1.24 -3.33
C ASN A 76 9.44 -0.96 -2.27
N SER A 77 9.38 0.16 -1.56
CA SER A 77 10.35 0.50 -0.51
C SER A 77 10.25 -0.39 0.73
N PHE A 78 9.18 -1.17 0.87
CA PHE A 78 9.00 -2.12 1.97
C PHE A 78 9.87 -3.36 1.83
N ARG A 79 10.43 -3.63 0.63
CA ARG A 79 11.20 -4.85 0.32
C ARG A 79 12.27 -5.17 1.36
N ASP A 80 13.00 -4.16 1.80
CA ASP A 80 14.12 -4.32 2.75
C ASP A 80 13.75 -3.89 4.18
N GLN A 81 12.47 -3.65 4.46
CA GLN A 81 11.99 -3.21 5.77
C GLN A 81 11.59 -4.40 6.65
N HIS A 82 12.04 -4.39 7.89
CA HIS A 82 11.66 -5.36 8.91
C HIS A 82 10.34 -4.93 9.58
N ILE A 83 9.22 -5.48 9.13
CA ILE A 83 7.87 -5.05 9.54
C ILE A 83 6.89 -6.23 9.59
N SER A 84 6.00 -6.25 10.58
CA SER A 84 4.96 -7.29 10.68
C SER A 84 3.86 -7.09 9.65
N HIS A 85 3.08 -8.14 9.37
CA HIS A 85 1.97 -8.10 8.41
C HIS A 85 0.92 -7.04 8.80
N GLU A 86 0.61 -6.98 10.10
CA GLU A 86 -0.34 -6.03 10.68
C GLU A 86 0.18 -4.61 10.59
N ALA A 87 1.44 -4.38 10.98
CA ALA A 87 2.06 -3.06 10.95
C ALA A 87 2.17 -2.53 9.52
N ALA A 88 2.57 -3.37 8.56
CA ALA A 88 2.63 -2.99 7.15
C ALA A 88 1.26 -2.56 6.63
N THR A 89 0.21 -3.34 6.88
CA THR A 89 -1.15 -3.04 6.41
C THR A 89 -1.70 -1.75 7.03
N ASN A 90 -1.51 -1.54 8.34
CA ASN A 90 -1.94 -0.31 9.01
C ASN A 90 -1.15 0.91 8.53
N LEU A 91 0.17 0.79 8.34
CA LEU A 91 0.99 1.88 7.82
C LEU A 91 0.56 2.32 6.42
N ILE A 92 0.20 1.37 5.56
CA ILE A 92 -0.37 1.63 4.23
C ILE A 92 -1.68 2.39 4.35
N TYR A 93 -2.59 1.93 5.21
CA TYR A 93 -3.84 2.62 5.48
C TYR A 93 -3.62 4.06 5.97
N ASP A 94 -2.80 4.24 7.01
CA ASP A 94 -2.57 5.55 7.63
C ASP A 94 -1.96 6.55 6.66
N LYS A 95 -0.94 6.13 5.90
CA LYS A 95 -0.27 7.00 4.92
C LYS A 95 -1.25 7.47 3.84
N LEU A 96 -2.08 6.57 3.32
CA LEU A 96 -3.09 6.90 2.31
C LEU A 96 -4.22 7.75 2.89
N ASN A 97 -4.70 7.44 4.08
CA ASN A 97 -5.75 8.20 4.75
C ASN A 97 -5.32 9.65 4.99
N VAL A 98 -4.09 9.86 5.47
CA VAL A 98 -3.52 11.20 5.70
C VAL A 98 -3.33 11.96 4.40
N ALA A 99 -2.81 11.31 3.36
CA ALA A 99 -2.52 11.95 2.08
C ALA A 99 -3.77 12.30 1.28
N LEU A 100 -4.77 11.41 1.26
CA LEU A 100 -5.94 11.51 0.38
C LEU A 100 -7.16 12.10 1.06
N LYS A 101 -7.28 11.93 2.39
CA LYS A 101 -8.50 12.22 3.18
C LYS A 101 -9.77 11.72 2.47
N PRO A 102 -9.82 10.44 2.07
CA PRO A 102 -10.90 9.93 1.26
C PRO A 102 -12.20 9.83 2.08
N ARG A 103 -13.35 9.76 1.39
CA ARG A 103 -14.65 9.56 2.03
C ARG A 103 -14.74 8.17 2.68
N LYS A 104 -14.13 7.17 2.03
CA LYS A 104 -13.99 5.79 2.52
C LYS A 104 -12.64 5.25 2.11
N LEU A 105 -12.01 4.46 2.96
CA LEU A 105 -10.77 3.75 2.67
C LEU A 105 -10.82 2.36 3.27
N LYS A 106 -10.35 1.38 2.50
CA LYS A 106 -10.09 0.02 2.95
C LYS A 106 -8.77 -0.44 2.37
N VAL A 107 -7.91 -0.99 3.21
CA VAL A 107 -6.66 -1.65 2.80
C VAL A 107 -6.70 -3.10 3.26
N VAL A 108 -6.39 -4.01 2.34
CA VAL A 108 -6.28 -5.45 2.62
C VAL A 108 -4.86 -5.89 2.31
N GLY A 109 -4.18 -6.44 3.30
CA GLY A 109 -2.92 -7.16 3.14
C GLY A 109 -3.20 -8.66 3.09
N ASP A 110 -3.17 -9.24 1.89
CA ASP A 110 -3.41 -10.65 1.65
C ASP A 110 -2.06 -11.40 1.52
N PHE A 111 -1.50 -11.80 2.67
CA PHE A 111 -0.14 -12.36 2.76
C PHE A 111 -0.11 -13.84 2.35
N ASN A 112 0.97 -14.27 1.70
CA ASN A 112 1.18 -15.66 1.36
C ASN A 112 1.31 -16.54 2.60
N PRO A 113 0.93 -17.84 2.52
CA PRO A 113 0.98 -18.72 3.68
C PRO A 113 2.38 -18.86 4.27
N ARG A 114 2.47 -18.82 5.60
CA ARG A 114 3.69 -19.08 6.36
C ARG A 114 3.43 -20.12 7.43
N GLY A 115 4.22 -21.21 7.42
CA GLY A 115 3.97 -22.36 8.31
C GLY A 115 2.58 -22.97 8.07
N ASN A 116 2.12 -23.00 6.82
CA ASN A 116 0.78 -23.42 6.40
C ASN A 116 -0.39 -22.55 6.95
N LEU A 117 -0.11 -21.36 7.49
CA LEU A 117 -1.13 -20.42 7.94
C LEU A 117 -1.26 -19.25 6.96
N LYS A 118 -2.49 -19.01 6.50
CA LYS A 118 -2.85 -17.87 5.66
C LYS A 118 -3.25 -16.69 6.53
N THR A 119 -2.66 -15.52 6.28
CA THR A 119 -2.97 -14.29 7.01
C THR A 119 -3.54 -13.25 6.06
N VAL A 120 -4.74 -12.75 6.38
CA VAL A 120 -5.36 -11.63 5.68
C VAL A 120 -5.68 -10.55 6.70
N ILE A 121 -5.05 -9.39 6.55
CA ILE A 121 -5.29 -8.23 7.41
C ILE A 121 -6.17 -7.25 6.64
N THR A 122 -7.22 -6.72 7.27
CA THR A 122 -8.08 -5.70 6.69
C THR A 122 -8.20 -4.51 7.65
N VAL A 123 -7.95 -3.32 7.14
CA VAL A 123 -8.05 -2.05 7.88
C VAL A 123 -9.00 -1.12 7.13
N GLY A 124 -9.87 -0.42 7.85
CA GLY A 124 -10.89 0.47 7.29
C GLY A 124 -12.30 -0.11 7.27
N ASP A 125 -13.21 0.55 6.54
CA ASP A 125 -14.63 0.21 6.57
C ASP A 125 -14.89 -1.25 6.18
N ARG A 126 -15.64 -1.96 7.04
CA ARG A 126 -16.01 -3.38 6.86
C ARG A 126 -16.93 -3.66 5.67
N ALA A 127 -17.31 -2.65 4.89
CA ALA A 127 -18.36 -2.75 3.88
C ALA A 127 -17.86 -2.43 2.48
N ILE A 128 -16.99 -3.28 1.94
CA ILE A 128 -17.05 -3.67 0.51
C ILE A 128 -16.69 -5.15 0.47
N GLY A 129 -17.62 -6.00 0.90
CA GLY A 129 -17.60 -7.40 0.47
C GLY A 129 -17.90 -7.46 -1.03
N PRO A 130 -17.44 -8.49 -1.75
CA PRO A 130 -17.94 -8.72 -3.09
C PRO A 130 -19.44 -8.94 -3.02
N SER A 131 -20.20 -8.22 -3.85
CA SER A 131 -21.50 -8.68 -4.32
C SER A 131 -21.35 -10.05 -4.97
#